data_AF-A0A7C1B2I7-F1
#
_entry.id   AF-A0A7C1B2I7-F1
#
_cell.length_a   1.000
_cell.length_b   1.000
_cell.length_c   1.000
_cell.angle_alpha   90.00
_cell.angle_beta   90.00
_cell.angle_gamma   90.00
#
_symmetry.space_group_name_H-M   'P 1'
#
loop_
_entity.id
_entity.type
_entity.pdbx_description
1 polymer ?
#
loop_
_entity_poly.entity_id
_entity_poly.type
_entity_poly.pdbx_seq_one_letter_code
_entity_poly.pdbx_strand_id
1 'polypeptide(L)'
;MNIEILGGKNEIGGNKILISDDDTRILLDFGMSFSKSSYYFSEFLQPRKSSSLGDFFELDLLPDLSGIYREDYLRHMGRRKEDRSIDALFLSHAHMDHSAYIHFLRKDIPIFCTEETKIILQCIEETGKGTFSDFYTYCETFSFYLNKKGKLSRVDRRKEEYITERKYNIMKPKRKVEIGSFEIEMVPVDHSLPGACGFIVYSDEGNLVYSGDLRFHGLNGEKSYDFIERAKEADPEVFLCEGTRINEDRKDSEAGVKNIIKDLISQTKGIVFVEHPKKDIDRAKTIYDAAKSNERDFVVDLKLAYLIEKLGKMSPLDIKDLKILIPKKGWGLIDKEVPKNQVLKDYETWERDFIFKDNAIKYEELKGNLEDYVVSTSFWEINQLIDIKPKNAIWIKSNCEPFSEDMELDEKRKKHWLEHFGIKEYSAHASGHASGPEIKEMIKEIKPKEVIPIHTEHPEMFV
;
A
#
# COMPACT_ATOMS: atom_id res chain seq x y z
N MET A 1 2.30 23.01 -21.28
CA MET A 1 2.39 22.12 -20.12
C MET A 1 2.93 22.84 -18.89
N ASN A 2 2.07 23.01 -17.90
CA ASN A 2 2.36 23.52 -16.57
C ASN A 2 2.31 22.39 -15.53
N ILE A 3 3.30 22.35 -14.64
CA ILE A 3 3.50 21.30 -13.63
C ILE A 3 3.47 21.95 -12.24
N GLU A 4 2.57 21.49 -11.38
CA GLU A 4 2.43 21.97 -10.00
C GLU A 4 2.58 20.80 -9.02
N ILE A 5 3.60 20.87 -8.16
CA ILE A 5 3.84 19.87 -7.12
C ILE A 5 3.06 20.27 -5.86
N LEU A 6 1.90 19.63 -5.66
CA LEU A 6 0.98 19.91 -4.56
C LEU A 6 1.35 19.15 -3.27
N GLY A 7 2.21 18.13 -3.37
CA GLY A 7 2.71 17.34 -2.25
C GLY A 7 3.80 16.37 -2.72
N GLY A 8 4.60 15.86 -1.78
CA GLY A 8 5.81 15.09 -2.11
C GLY A 8 7.02 15.96 -2.45
N LYS A 9 6.99 17.25 -2.12
CA LYS A 9 8.12 18.17 -2.30
C LYS A 9 8.83 18.38 -0.96
N ASN A 10 10.14 18.11 -0.92
CA ASN A 10 10.95 18.17 0.30
C ASN A 10 10.40 17.30 1.44
N GLU A 11 9.74 16.19 1.08
CA GLU A 11 9.16 15.21 2.00
C GLU A 11 9.13 13.85 1.31
N ILE A 12 9.22 12.77 2.09
CA ILE A 12 8.93 11.40 1.62
C ILE A 12 7.45 11.12 1.85
N GLY A 13 6.75 10.81 0.77
CA GLY A 13 5.32 10.54 0.71
C GLY A 13 4.46 11.75 0.38
N GLY A 14 3.13 11.54 0.33
CA GLY A 14 2.19 12.60 0.02
C GLY A 14 2.20 13.06 -1.43
N ASN A 15 2.59 12.19 -2.37
CA ASN A 15 2.69 12.51 -3.78
C ASN A 15 1.35 12.97 -4.34
N LYS A 16 1.34 14.19 -4.88
CA LYS A 16 0.21 14.86 -5.53
C LYS A 16 0.79 15.82 -6.55
N ILE A 17 0.75 15.47 -7.83
CA ILE A 17 1.23 16.36 -8.90
C ILE A 17 0.07 16.71 -9.82
N LEU A 18 -0.11 17.99 -10.10
CA LEU A 18 -1.07 18.49 -11.08
C LEU A 18 -0.34 18.86 -12.36
N ILE A 19 -0.76 18.26 -13.47
CA ILE A 19 -0.27 18.58 -14.81
C ILE A 19 -1.42 19.19 -15.60
N SER A 20 -1.13 20.28 -16.31
CA SER A 20 -2.12 21.02 -17.10
C SER A 20 -1.55 21.47 -18.43
N ASP A 21 -2.35 21.35 -19.48
CA ASP A 21 -2.02 21.79 -20.83
C ASP A 21 -3.31 22.12 -21.58
N ASP A 22 -3.39 23.30 -22.17
CA ASP A 22 -4.66 23.89 -22.65
C ASP A 22 -5.78 23.81 -21.59
N ASP A 23 -6.92 23.22 -21.95
CA ASP A 23 -8.08 22.98 -21.07
C ASP A 23 -7.99 21.64 -20.31
N THR A 24 -6.94 20.86 -20.54
CA THR A 24 -6.78 19.50 -19.98
C THR A 24 -6.03 19.54 -18.67
N ARG A 25 -6.56 18.87 -17.63
CA ARG A 25 -5.90 18.80 -16.31
C ARG A 25 -5.95 17.39 -15.74
N ILE A 26 -4.78 16.85 -15.40
CA ILE A 26 -4.65 15.51 -14.82
C ILE A 26 -3.89 15.56 -13.50
N LEU A 27 -4.21 14.63 -12.61
CA LEU A 27 -3.45 14.40 -11.38
C LEU A 27 -2.58 13.14 -11.53
N LEU A 28 -1.33 13.20 -11.10
CA LEU A 28 -0.49 12.04 -10.85
C LEU A 28 -0.44 11.81 -9.33
N ASP A 29 -0.96 10.66 -8.92
CA ASP A 29 -1.16 10.26 -7.53
C ASP A 29 -1.97 11.26 -6.68
N PHE A 30 -2.48 10.76 -5.55
CA PHE A 30 -3.24 11.57 -4.60
C PHE A 30 -3.14 10.98 -3.18
N GLY A 31 -1.95 11.05 -2.61
CA GLY A 31 -1.63 10.34 -1.37
C GLY A 31 -1.39 11.20 -0.14
N MET A 32 -1.27 10.52 1.01
CA MET A 32 -1.11 11.13 2.33
C MET A 32 0.35 11.48 2.63
N SER A 33 0.60 12.70 3.11
CA SER A 33 1.90 13.03 3.71
C SER A 33 1.96 12.45 5.12
N PHE A 34 2.81 11.44 5.33
CA PHE A 34 3.00 10.82 6.63
C PHE A 34 3.76 11.75 7.59
N SER A 35 4.80 12.42 7.08
CA SER A 35 5.61 13.37 7.85
C SER A 35 4.75 14.51 8.39
N LYS A 36 4.04 15.25 7.52
CA LYS A 36 3.17 16.35 7.95
C LYS A 36 2.05 15.88 8.86
N SER A 37 1.41 14.74 8.53
CA SER A 37 0.32 14.22 9.36
C SER A 37 0.79 13.83 10.76
N SER A 38 2.01 13.32 10.92
CA SER A 38 2.55 12.87 12.20
C SER A 38 2.76 14.01 13.21
N TYR A 39 2.90 15.26 12.75
CA TYR A 39 3.00 16.42 13.65
C TYR A 39 1.70 16.70 14.41
N TYR A 40 0.55 16.28 13.87
CA TYR A 40 -0.77 16.64 14.39
C TYR A 40 -1.59 15.45 14.86
N PHE A 41 -1.36 14.27 14.28
CA PHE A 41 -2.19 13.10 14.48
C PHE A 41 -1.35 11.90 14.90
N SER A 42 -1.95 11.06 15.74
CA SER A 42 -1.39 9.80 16.26
C SER A 42 -2.51 8.79 16.44
N GLU A 43 -2.21 7.58 16.90
CA GLU A 43 -3.20 6.48 17.03
C GLU A 43 -4.54 6.92 17.66
N PHE A 44 -4.51 7.70 18.73
CA PHE A 44 -5.71 8.13 19.47
C PHE A 44 -6.20 9.55 19.11
N LEU A 45 -5.44 10.30 18.30
CA LEU A 45 -5.82 11.63 17.82
C LEU A 45 -5.86 11.60 16.30
N GLN A 46 -7.07 11.49 15.75
CA GLN A 46 -7.30 11.37 14.31
C GLN A 46 -8.06 12.59 13.77
N PRO A 47 -7.95 12.91 12.46
CA PRO A 47 -8.72 13.99 11.86
C PRO A 47 -10.23 13.78 12.09
N ARG A 48 -10.93 14.85 12.42
CA ARG A 48 -12.34 14.76 12.79
C ARG A 48 -13.16 14.54 11.53
N LYS A 49 -13.80 13.37 11.43
CA LYS A 49 -14.75 13.10 10.34
C LYS A 49 -15.78 14.22 10.22
N SER A 50 -16.31 14.74 11.34
CA SER A 50 -17.29 15.84 11.35
C SER A 50 -16.79 17.17 10.77
N SER A 51 -15.47 17.40 10.69
CA SER A 51 -14.89 18.60 10.07
C SER A 51 -14.80 18.47 8.55
N SER A 52 -15.14 17.30 7.98
CA SER A 52 -15.02 17.00 6.55
C SER A 52 -13.58 17.22 6.05
N LEU A 53 -13.34 18.28 5.27
CA LEU A 53 -12.01 18.66 4.77
C LEU A 53 -11.34 19.75 5.64
N GLY A 54 -12.06 20.33 6.61
CA GLY A 54 -11.58 21.48 7.38
C GLY A 54 -10.26 21.22 8.08
N ASP A 55 -10.12 20.08 8.77
CA ASP A 55 -8.87 19.69 9.43
C ASP A 55 -7.72 19.48 8.41
N PHE A 56 -8.03 19.02 7.20
CA PHE A 56 -7.01 18.76 6.17
C PHE A 56 -6.52 20.03 5.49
N PHE A 57 -7.41 21.01 5.27
CA PHE A 57 -7.06 22.31 4.69
C PHE A 57 -6.32 23.19 5.71
N GLU A 58 -6.78 23.22 6.96
CA GLU A 58 -6.15 24.03 8.02
C GLU A 58 -4.71 23.58 8.31
N LEU A 59 -4.44 22.29 8.19
CA LEU A 59 -3.14 21.68 8.50
C LEU A 59 -2.27 21.46 7.26
N ASP A 60 -2.65 22.00 6.10
CA ASP A 60 -1.91 21.88 4.83
C ASP A 60 -1.60 20.42 4.43
N LEU A 61 -2.55 19.52 4.74
CA LEU A 61 -2.50 18.10 4.33
C LEU A 61 -3.13 17.90 2.94
N LEU A 62 -4.13 18.72 2.62
CA LEU A 62 -4.76 18.79 1.30
C LEU A 62 -4.74 20.24 0.81
N PRO A 63 -4.45 20.48 -0.48
CA PRO A 63 -4.55 21.82 -1.05
C PRO A 63 -6.03 22.22 -1.23
N ASP A 64 -6.42 23.48 -1.01
CA ASP A 64 -7.80 23.91 -1.28
C ASP A 64 -8.02 24.17 -2.78
N LEU A 65 -8.05 23.09 -3.57
CA LEU A 65 -8.31 23.12 -5.00
C LEU A 65 -9.80 23.00 -5.31
N SER A 66 -10.32 23.96 -6.07
CA SER A 66 -11.72 23.91 -6.47
C SER A 66 -11.99 22.83 -7.50
N GLY A 67 -13.13 22.14 -7.36
CA GLY A 67 -13.68 21.24 -8.36
C GLY A 67 -13.23 19.78 -8.26
N ILE A 68 -12.35 19.43 -7.32
CA ILE A 68 -11.81 18.05 -7.18
C ILE A 68 -12.44 17.27 -6.02
N TYR A 69 -12.95 17.97 -5.01
CA TYR A 69 -13.43 17.37 -3.78
C TYR A 69 -14.88 16.92 -3.85
N ARG A 70 -15.22 15.98 -2.98
CA ARG A 70 -16.57 15.40 -2.88
C ARG A 70 -17.63 16.42 -2.48
N GLU A 71 -18.74 16.41 -3.22
CA GLU A 71 -19.87 17.31 -3.00
C GLU A 71 -20.51 17.16 -1.61
N ASP A 72 -20.57 15.96 -1.04
CA ASP A 72 -21.17 15.74 0.28
C ASP A 72 -20.34 16.36 1.41
N TYR A 73 -19.01 16.34 1.28
CA TYR A 73 -18.09 16.99 2.22
C TYR A 73 -18.14 18.51 2.08
N LEU A 74 -18.07 19.03 0.86
CA LEU A 74 -18.18 20.47 0.59
C LEU A 74 -19.50 21.05 1.12
N ARG A 75 -20.62 20.37 0.85
CA ARG A 75 -21.94 20.76 1.36
C ARG A 75 -21.98 20.76 2.89
N HIS A 76 -21.37 19.77 3.54
CA HIS A 76 -21.31 19.70 5.00
C HIS A 76 -20.53 20.87 5.61
N MET A 77 -19.50 21.36 4.91
CA MET A 77 -18.73 22.56 5.28
C MET A 77 -19.45 23.88 4.92
N GLY A 78 -20.63 23.82 4.30
CA GLY A 78 -21.35 25.02 3.83
C GLY A 78 -20.79 25.64 2.55
N ARG A 79 -19.92 24.93 1.82
CA ARG A 79 -19.41 25.37 0.51
C ARG A 79 -20.45 25.14 -0.58
N ARG A 80 -20.35 25.94 -1.64
CA ARG A 80 -21.18 25.79 -2.85
C ARG A 80 -20.74 24.56 -3.63
N LYS A 81 -21.63 24.08 -4.50
CA LYS A 81 -21.27 23.05 -5.47
C LYS A 81 -20.23 23.61 -6.45
N GLU A 82 -19.27 22.76 -6.80
CA GLU A 82 -18.15 23.12 -7.68
C GLU A 82 -18.15 22.18 -8.89
N ASP A 83 -17.94 22.75 -10.07
CA ASP A 83 -17.82 21.99 -11.32
C ASP A 83 -16.49 21.25 -11.39
N ARG A 84 -16.46 20.15 -12.13
CA ARG A 84 -15.27 19.30 -12.21
C ARG A 84 -14.14 20.06 -12.91
N SER A 85 -12.99 20.15 -12.25
CA SER A 85 -11.81 20.87 -12.74
C SER A 85 -10.65 19.97 -13.16
N ILE A 86 -10.74 18.65 -12.93
CA ILE A 86 -9.73 17.64 -13.27
C ILE A 86 -10.39 16.55 -14.11
N ASP A 87 -9.72 16.15 -15.18
CA ASP A 87 -10.22 15.18 -16.16
C ASP A 87 -9.97 13.74 -15.75
N ALA A 88 -8.84 13.47 -15.10
CA ALA A 88 -8.43 12.14 -14.67
C ALA A 88 -7.40 12.16 -13.53
N LEU A 89 -7.42 11.10 -12.72
CA LEU A 89 -6.33 10.73 -11.80
C LEU A 89 -5.58 9.53 -12.39
N PHE A 90 -4.26 9.62 -12.50
CA PHE A 90 -3.38 8.50 -12.80
C PHE A 90 -2.67 8.09 -11.52
N LEU A 91 -2.81 6.83 -11.14
CA LEU A 91 -2.27 6.29 -9.90
C LEU A 91 -1.16 5.29 -10.21
N SER A 92 0.06 5.61 -9.79
CA SER A 92 1.25 4.79 -10.02
C SER A 92 1.16 3.44 -9.30
N HIS A 93 0.71 3.45 -8.04
CA HIS A 93 0.58 2.27 -7.22
C HIS A 93 -0.28 2.48 -5.95
N ALA A 94 -0.48 1.42 -5.17
CA ALA A 94 -1.45 1.39 -4.07
C ALA A 94 -0.89 1.75 -2.66
N HIS A 95 0.32 2.31 -2.55
CA HIS A 95 0.78 2.80 -1.25
C HIS A 95 -0.02 4.04 -0.82
N MET A 96 -0.14 4.25 0.49
CA MET A 96 -1.05 5.26 1.06
C MET A 96 -0.56 6.69 0.81
N ASP A 97 0.74 6.87 0.74
CA ASP A 97 1.41 8.08 0.29
C ASP A 97 1.24 8.39 -1.20
N HIS A 98 0.60 7.49 -1.97
CA HIS A 98 0.15 7.72 -3.34
C HIS A 98 -1.38 7.70 -3.49
N SER A 99 -2.12 7.02 -2.60
CA SER A 99 -3.55 6.75 -2.84
C SER A 99 -4.51 7.12 -1.69
N ALA A 100 -4.03 7.42 -0.49
CA ALA A 100 -4.89 7.55 0.69
C ALA A 100 -5.91 8.69 0.60
N TYR A 101 -5.63 9.75 -0.16
CA TYR A 101 -6.54 10.88 -0.28
C TYR A 101 -7.55 10.74 -1.42
N ILE A 102 -7.54 9.63 -2.17
CA ILE A 102 -8.61 9.28 -3.12
C ILE A 102 -9.99 9.31 -2.44
N HIS A 103 -10.05 8.99 -1.14
CA HIS A 103 -11.26 9.11 -0.33
C HIS A 103 -11.96 10.47 -0.50
N PHE A 104 -11.19 11.56 -0.61
CA PHE A 104 -11.68 12.94 -0.69
C PHE A 104 -12.01 13.42 -2.10
N LEU A 105 -11.67 12.64 -3.14
CA LEU A 105 -11.98 13.00 -4.52
C LEU A 105 -13.44 12.72 -4.86
N ARG A 106 -14.04 13.61 -5.64
CA ARG A 106 -15.37 13.43 -6.23
C ARG A 106 -15.46 12.14 -7.06
N LYS A 107 -16.66 11.58 -7.15
CA LYS A 107 -16.91 10.24 -7.73
C LYS A 107 -16.77 10.17 -9.25
N ASP A 108 -16.86 11.30 -9.94
CA ASP A 108 -16.89 11.46 -11.40
C ASP A 108 -15.53 11.83 -12.00
N ILE A 109 -14.46 11.85 -11.19
CA ILE A 109 -13.09 11.80 -11.70
C ILE A 109 -12.74 10.33 -11.98
N PRO A 110 -12.46 9.94 -13.23
CA PRO A 110 -11.98 8.61 -13.55
C PRO A 110 -10.57 8.38 -12.99
N ILE A 111 -10.32 7.17 -12.50
CA ILE A 111 -9.01 6.73 -11.98
C ILE A 111 -8.39 5.77 -12.99
N PHE A 112 -7.15 6.01 -13.38
CA PHE A 112 -6.36 5.16 -14.26
C PHE A 112 -5.23 4.52 -13.47
N CYS A 113 -5.15 3.19 -13.49
CA CYS A 113 -4.12 2.44 -12.78
C CYS A 113 -3.99 1.02 -13.32
N THR A 114 -3.07 0.25 -12.75
CA THR A 114 -2.97 -1.21 -12.97
C THR A 114 -4.09 -1.97 -12.26
N GLU A 115 -4.37 -3.19 -12.73
CA GLU A 115 -5.41 -4.05 -12.13
C GLU A 115 -5.02 -4.49 -10.70
N GLU A 116 -3.74 -4.77 -10.47
CA GLU A 116 -3.21 -5.09 -9.15
C GLU A 116 -3.40 -3.93 -8.17
N THR A 117 -3.14 -2.69 -8.61
CA THR A 117 -3.37 -1.49 -7.79
C THR A 117 -4.84 -1.36 -7.39
N LYS A 118 -5.78 -1.53 -8.34
CA LYS A 118 -7.22 -1.53 -8.04
C LYS A 118 -7.58 -2.61 -7.01
N ILE A 119 -7.08 -3.83 -7.17
CA ILE A 119 -7.34 -4.97 -6.28
C ILE A 119 -6.77 -4.70 -4.87
N ILE A 120 -5.55 -4.16 -4.77
CA ILE A 120 -4.95 -3.84 -3.47
C ILE A 120 -5.78 -2.77 -2.75
N LEU A 121 -6.19 -1.70 -3.43
CA LEU A 121 -7.05 -0.67 -2.83
C LEU A 121 -8.39 -1.22 -2.36
N GLN A 122 -9.00 -2.13 -3.13
CA GLN A 122 -10.19 -2.87 -2.72
C GLN A 122 -9.94 -3.66 -1.43
N CYS A 123 -8.84 -4.42 -1.37
CA CYS A 123 -8.50 -5.20 -0.19
C CYS A 123 -8.24 -4.32 1.04
N ILE A 124 -7.58 -3.16 0.88
CA ILE A 124 -7.36 -2.22 1.96
C ILE A 124 -8.69 -1.67 2.49
N GLU A 125 -9.61 -1.33 1.60
CA GLU A 125 -10.94 -0.84 1.99
C GLU A 125 -11.77 -1.92 2.69
N GLU A 126 -11.81 -3.15 2.16
CA GLU A 126 -12.62 -4.25 2.67
C GLU A 126 -12.10 -4.83 3.99
N THR A 127 -10.77 -4.87 4.18
CA THR A 127 -10.12 -5.43 5.38
C THR A 127 -9.77 -4.37 6.44
N GLY A 128 -9.87 -3.09 6.07
CA GLY A 128 -9.54 -1.95 6.92
C GLY A 128 -10.69 -1.52 7.83
N LYS A 129 -10.34 -0.78 8.89
CA LYS A 129 -11.31 -0.13 9.80
C LYS A 129 -11.17 1.40 9.80
N GLY A 130 -10.40 1.94 8.85
CA GLY A 130 -10.07 3.36 8.78
C GLY A 130 -11.27 4.23 8.42
N THR A 131 -11.33 5.42 9.02
CA THR A 131 -12.41 6.40 8.87
C THR A 131 -12.56 6.94 7.44
N PHE A 132 -11.44 7.13 6.75
CA PHE A 132 -11.31 7.74 5.42
C PHE A 132 -10.77 6.70 4.42
N SER A 133 -11.58 5.70 4.10
CA SER A 133 -11.14 4.53 3.33
C SER A 133 -12.01 4.24 2.10
N ASP A 134 -12.57 5.28 1.46
CA ASP A 134 -13.41 5.12 0.25
C ASP A 134 -12.48 5.17 -0.99
N PHE A 135 -11.66 4.12 -1.16
CA PHE A 135 -10.64 4.03 -2.21
C PHE A 135 -11.20 3.35 -3.46
N TYR A 136 -11.85 2.21 -3.28
CA TYR A 136 -12.48 1.42 -4.33
C TYR A 136 -13.92 1.86 -4.54
N THR A 137 -14.65 2.07 -3.43
CA THR A 137 -16.03 2.56 -3.47
C THR A 137 -16.15 4.04 -3.13
N TYR A 138 -17.37 4.53 -3.25
CA TYR A 138 -17.82 5.85 -2.88
C TYR A 138 -19.13 5.72 -2.10
N CYS A 139 -19.13 6.16 -0.84
CA CYS A 139 -20.32 6.19 0.00
C CYS A 139 -20.54 7.60 0.54
N GLU A 140 -21.66 8.25 0.20
CA GLU A 140 -21.95 9.61 0.67
C GLU A 140 -22.10 9.66 2.19
N THR A 141 -21.12 10.25 2.87
CA THR A 141 -21.01 10.24 4.33
C THR A 141 -22.03 11.18 4.98
N PHE A 142 -22.21 12.37 4.40
CA PHE A 142 -23.11 13.41 4.94
C PHE A 142 -24.45 13.44 4.22
N SER A 143 -25.04 12.25 4.05
CA SER A 143 -26.32 12.05 3.39
C SER A 143 -27.27 11.23 4.28
N PHE A 144 -28.57 11.45 4.08
CA PHE A 144 -29.65 10.79 4.83
C PHE A 144 -30.62 10.12 3.87
N TYR A 145 -31.25 9.03 4.34
CA TYR A 145 -32.33 8.37 3.62
C TYR A 145 -33.51 8.08 4.57
N LEU A 146 -34.70 7.85 4.00
CA LEU A 146 -35.87 7.40 4.75
C LEU A 146 -35.85 5.88 4.88
N ASN A 147 -35.79 5.38 6.11
CA ASN A 147 -35.84 3.94 6.36
C ASN A 147 -37.26 3.37 6.18
N LYS A 148 -37.39 2.04 6.24
CA LYS A 148 -38.68 1.33 6.12
C LYS A 148 -39.75 1.75 7.13
N LYS A 149 -39.37 2.46 8.20
CA LYS A 149 -40.28 3.02 9.23
C LYS A 149 -40.60 4.50 9.00
N GLY A 150 -40.24 5.07 7.84
CA GLY A 150 -40.47 6.48 7.50
C GLY A 150 -39.59 7.46 8.29
N LYS A 151 -38.52 7.01 8.95
CA LYS A 151 -37.62 7.88 9.73
C LYS A 151 -36.33 8.14 8.97
N LEU A 152 -35.80 9.35 9.10
CA LEU A 152 -34.46 9.70 8.59
C LEU A 152 -33.40 8.83 9.27
N SER A 153 -32.52 8.26 8.47
CA SER A 153 -31.36 7.47 8.90
C SER A 153 -30.14 7.92 8.12
N ARG A 154 -28.97 7.86 8.75
CA ARG A 154 -27.70 8.22 8.11
C ARG A 154 -27.31 7.15 7.13
N VAL A 155 -26.78 7.55 5.97
CA VAL A 155 -26.11 6.63 5.04
C VAL A 155 -24.87 6.06 5.73
N ASP A 156 -24.66 4.76 5.59
CA ASP A 156 -23.46 4.07 6.05
C ASP A 156 -23.08 2.94 5.07
N ARG A 157 -21.85 2.42 5.22
CA ARG A 157 -21.32 1.33 4.38
C ARG A 157 -21.98 -0.03 4.62
N ARG A 158 -22.93 -0.15 5.55
CA ARG A 158 -23.64 -1.43 5.75
C ARG A 158 -24.78 -1.60 4.74
N LYS A 159 -25.06 -0.55 3.96
CA LYS A 159 -26.14 -0.52 2.98
C LYS A 159 -25.56 -0.34 1.58
N GLU A 160 -25.38 -1.48 0.92
CA GLU A 160 -24.82 -1.58 -0.44
C GLU A 160 -25.54 -0.68 -1.46
N GLU A 161 -26.83 -0.40 -1.26
CA GLU A 161 -27.63 0.50 -2.13
C GLU A 161 -27.10 1.96 -2.20
N TYR A 162 -26.30 2.38 -1.22
CA TYR A 162 -25.68 3.72 -1.17
C TYR A 162 -24.17 3.70 -1.46
N ILE A 163 -23.65 2.56 -1.90
CA ILE A 163 -22.25 2.36 -2.24
C ILE A 163 -22.15 2.31 -3.75
N THR A 164 -21.33 3.18 -4.34
CA THR A 164 -21.05 3.18 -5.78
C THR A 164 -19.59 2.82 -5.99
N GLU A 165 -19.29 1.91 -6.91
CA GLU A 165 -17.90 1.67 -7.33
C GLU A 165 -17.36 2.89 -8.06
N ARG A 166 -16.13 3.31 -7.74
CA ARG A 166 -15.47 4.40 -8.48
C ARG A 166 -15.13 3.96 -9.90
N LYS A 167 -15.07 4.91 -10.83
CA LYS A 167 -14.74 4.62 -12.24
C LYS A 167 -13.24 4.36 -12.40
N TYR A 168 -12.83 3.11 -12.23
CA TYR A 168 -11.48 2.64 -12.55
C TYR A 168 -11.36 2.25 -14.03
N ASN A 169 -10.31 2.74 -14.70
CA ASN A 169 -9.92 2.38 -16.05
C ASN A 169 -8.56 1.67 -15.99
N ILE A 170 -8.56 0.37 -16.25
CA ILE A 170 -7.35 -0.44 -16.16
C ILE A 170 -6.43 -0.14 -17.35
N MET A 171 -5.24 0.36 -17.06
CA MET A 171 -4.19 0.57 -18.05
C MET A 171 -3.44 -0.73 -18.29
N LYS A 172 -3.06 -0.96 -19.55
CA LYS A 172 -2.24 -2.10 -19.96
C LYS A 172 -0.90 -1.60 -20.49
N PRO A 173 0.22 -2.28 -20.21
CA PRO A 173 1.51 -1.89 -20.76
C PRO A 173 1.46 -1.77 -22.28
N LYS A 174 2.22 -0.83 -22.85
CA LYS A 174 2.28 -0.52 -24.29
C LYS A 174 0.98 0.02 -24.90
N ARG A 175 -0.04 0.28 -24.09
CA ARG A 175 -1.25 0.99 -24.54
C ARG A 175 -1.23 2.39 -23.97
N LYS A 176 -1.59 3.32 -24.84
CA LYS A 176 -1.72 4.73 -24.51
C LYS A 176 -3.19 5.09 -24.37
N VAL A 177 -3.47 6.11 -23.56
CA VAL A 177 -4.80 6.65 -23.32
C VAL A 177 -4.78 8.14 -23.58
N GLU A 178 -5.72 8.61 -24.38
CA GLU A 178 -5.90 10.04 -24.65
C GLU A 178 -6.82 10.66 -23.60
N ILE A 179 -6.36 11.76 -22.99
CA ILE A 179 -7.13 12.64 -22.10
C ILE A 179 -6.89 14.05 -22.61
N GLY A 180 -7.86 14.62 -23.33
CA GLY A 180 -7.73 15.97 -23.89
C GLY A 180 -6.48 16.10 -24.78
N SER A 181 -5.59 17.03 -24.44
CA SER A 181 -4.31 17.30 -25.12
C SER A 181 -3.19 16.33 -24.74
N PHE A 182 -3.41 15.43 -23.78
CA PHE A 182 -2.41 14.45 -23.36
C PHE A 182 -2.66 13.07 -23.96
N GLU A 183 -1.59 12.42 -24.36
CA GLU A 183 -1.55 10.97 -24.54
C GLU A 183 -0.69 10.37 -23.41
N ILE A 184 -1.23 9.45 -22.62
CA ILE A 184 -0.55 8.90 -21.43
C ILE A 184 -0.26 7.41 -21.64
N GLU A 185 0.99 7.02 -21.45
CA GLU A 185 1.45 5.63 -21.44
C GLU A 185 1.80 5.19 -20.02
N MET A 186 1.32 4.02 -19.63
CA MET A 186 1.73 3.36 -18.39
C MET A 186 2.85 2.37 -18.68
N VAL A 187 3.92 2.43 -17.89
CA VAL A 187 5.09 1.57 -18.00
C VAL A 187 5.37 0.90 -16.65
N PRO A 188 5.29 -0.44 -16.55
CA PRO A 188 5.53 -1.15 -15.29
C PRO A 188 6.92 -0.91 -14.74
N VAL A 189 7.04 -0.88 -13.40
CA VAL A 189 8.32 -0.84 -12.67
C VAL A 189 8.32 -1.88 -11.56
N ASP A 190 9.50 -2.19 -11.03
CA ASP A 190 9.64 -3.00 -9.80
C ASP A 190 9.51 -2.11 -8.57
N HIS A 191 8.71 -2.54 -7.60
CA HIS A 191 8.54 -1.89 -6.30
C HIS A 191 8.13 -2.95 -5.25
N SER A 192 7.97 -2.54 -4.00
CA SER A 192 7.57 -3.42 -2.88
C SER A 192 6.07 -3.78 -2.87
N LEU A 193 5.34 -3.62 -3.98
CA LEU A 193 4.00 -4.18 -4.18
C LEU A 193 3.72 -4.39 -5.68
N PRO A 194 2.82 -5.34 -6.04
CA PRO A 194 2.55 -5.62 -7.43
C PRO A 194 1.72 -4.51 -8.09
N GLY A 195 1.99 -4.28 -9.38
CA GLY A 195 1.28 -3.27 -10.18
C GLY A 195 1.84 -1.86 -10.10
N ALA A 196 3.02 -1.66 -9.52
CA ALA A 196 3.69 -0.37 -9.60
C ALA A 196 4.07 -0.02 -11.05
N CYS A 197 3.93 1.25 -11.39
CA CYS A 197 4.24 1.77 -12.71
C CYS A 197 4.66 3.24 -12.67
N GLY A 198 5.45 3.63 -13.68
CA GLY A 198 5.64 5.03 -14.06
C GLY A 198 4.71 5.41 -15.21
N PHE A 199 4.62 6.71 -15.48
CA PHE A 199 3.85 7.27 -16.58
C PHE A 199 4.73 8.08 -17.52
N ILE A 200 4.45 7.98 -18.82
CA ILE A 200 4.97 8.90 -19.84
C ILE A 200 3.78 9.70 -20.36
N VAL A 201 3.84 11.02 -20.23
CA VAL A 201 2.83 11.97 -20.69
C VAL A 201 3.38 12.63 -21.94
N TYR A 202 2.75 12.38 -23.08
CA TYR A 202 3.05 13.02 -24.35
C TYR A 202 2.16 14.25 -24.54
N SER A 203 2.78 15.37 -24.91
CA SER A 203 2.14 16.67 -25.22
C SER A 203 2.92 17.36 -26.34
N ASP A 204 2.26 18.25 -27.07
CA ASP A 204 2.87 19.09 -28.11
C ASP A 204 3.94 20.05 -27.53
N GLU A 205 3.91 20.35 -26.22
CA GLU A 205 4.91 21.17 -25.55
C GLU A 205 6.15 20.41 -25.07
N GLY A 206 6.15 19.07 -25.17
CA GLY A 206 7.23 18.21 -24.72
C GLY A 206 6.75 17.09 -23.82
N ASN A 207 7.53 16.00 -23.76
CA ASN A 207 7.16 14.81 -23.02
C ASN A 207 7.59 14.93 -21.56
N LEU A 208 6.72 14.47 -20.65
CA LEU A 208 7.02 14.34 -19.23
C LEU A 208 7.09 12.86 -18.86
N VAL A 209 8.11 12.49 -18.11
CA VAL A 209 8.21 11.16 -17.50
C VAL A 209 7.99 11.31 -15.99
N TYR A 210 7.19 10.42 -15.42
CA TYR A 210 7.00 10.28 -13.98
C TYR A 210 7.40 8.87 -13.57
N SER A 211 8.39 8.75 -12.67
CA SER A 211 8.89 7.44 -12.24
C SER A 211 7.87 6.64 -11.44
N GLY A 212 6.94 7.31 -10.74
CA GLY A 212 6.35 6.71 -9.55
C GLY A 212 7.44 6.37 -8.54
N ASP A 213 7.22 5.33 -7.74
CA ASP A 213 8.28 4.73 -6.93
C ASP A 213 8.82 3.48 -7.61
N LEU A 214 10.13 3.28 -7.54
CA LEU A 214 10.77 2.13 -8.16
C LEU A 214 12.05 1.68 -7.43
N ARG A 215 12.42 0.43 -7.66
CA ARG A 215 13.72 -0.17 -7.34
C ARG A 215 14.25 -0.98 -8.51
N PHE A 216 15.49 -1.44 -8.41
CA PHE A 216 16.13 -2.31 -9.42
C PHE A 216 16.51 -3.69 -8.86
N HIS A 217 16.37 -3.87 -7.54
CA HIS A 217 16.92 -5.02 -6.80
C HIS A 217 15.85 -5.96 -6.22
N GLY A 218 14.60 -5.85 -6.66
CA GLY A 218 13.53 -6.81 -6.35
C GLY A 218 13.52 -8.01 -7.29
N LEU A 219 12.44 -8.80 -7.23
CA LEU A 219 12.28 -9.99 -8.09
C LEU A 219 11.96 -9.64 -9.54
N ASN A 220 11.50 -8.42 -9.80
CA ASN A 220 11.02 -7.94 -11.10
C ASN A 220 11.87 -6.77 -11.64
N GLY A 221 13.11 -6.62 -11.18
CA GLY A 221 13.96 -5.46 -11.46
C GLY A 221 14.13 -5.14 -12.95
N GLU A 222 13.98 -6.14 -13.83
CA GLU A 222 13.97 -5.96 -15.29
C GLU A 222 12.92 -4.95 -15.76
N LYS A 223 11.77 -4.84 -15.08
CA LYS A 223 10.71 -3.88 -15.43
C LYS A 223 11.19 -2.44 -15.28
N SER A 224 11.97 -2.14 -14.23
CA SER A 224 12.52 -0.81 -14.01
C SER A 224 13.60 -0.46 -15.05
N TYR A 225 14.37 -1.44 -15.53
CA TYR A 225 15.28 -1.22 -16.66
C TYR A 225 14.53 -1.01 -17.98
N ASP A 226 13.45 -1.76 -18.24
CA ASP A 226 12.58 -1.54 -19.39
C ASP A 226 11.92 -0.14 -19.35
N PHE A 227 11.58 0.35 -18.15
CA PHE A 227 11.12 1.72 -17.93
C PHE A 227 12.15 2.75 -18.36
N ILE A 228 13.43 2.57 -18.03
CA ILE A 228 14.51 3.48 -18.44
C ILE A 228 14.61 3.56 -19.96
N GLU A 229 14.63 2.42 -20.65
CA GLU A 229 14.71 2.42 -22.12
C GLU A 229 13.49 3.08 -22.75
N ARG A 230 12.29 2.82 -22.23
CA ARG A 230 11.07 3.46 -22.73
C ARG A 230 11.03 4.96 -22.46
N ALA A 231 11.48 5.39 -21.27
CA ALA A 231 11.59 6.80 -20.92
C ALA A 231 12.59 7.53 -21.82
N LYS A 232 13.74 6.92 -22.11
CA LYS A 232 14.75 7.43 -23.04
C LYS A 232 14.22 7.55 -24.48
N GLU A 233 13.46 6.57 -24.96
CA GLU A 233 12.80 6.65 -26.26
C GLU A 233 11.79 7.80 -26.35
N ALA A 234 11.20 8.18 -25.21
CA ALA A 234 10.28 9.31 -25.14
C ALA A 234 10.97 10.67 -25.13
N ASP A 235 12.31 10.75 -25.04
CA ASP A 235 13.08 12.01 -25.07
C ASP A 235 12.48 13.13 -24.18
N PRO A 236 12.41 12.92 -22.85
CA PRO A 236 11.62 13.77 -21.97
C PRO A 236 12.21 15.17 -21.80
N GLU A 237 11.33 16.18 -21.91
CA GLU A 237 11.63 17.55 -21.48
C GLU A 237 11.82 17.58 -19.96
N VAL A 238 10.90 16.93 -19.23
CA VAL A 238 10.88 16.91 -17.77
C VAL A 238 10.81 15.48 -17.25
N PHE A 239 11.66 15.16 -16.26
CA PHE A 239 11.58 13.92 -15.51
C PHE A 239 11.26 14.19 -14.04
N LEU A 240 10.06 13.80 -13.62
CA LEU A 240 9.65 13.75 -12.23
C LEU A 240 10.18 12.45 -11.61
N CYS A 241 11.22 12.56 -10.79
CA CYS A 241 11.96 11.39 -10.29
C CYS A 241 11.82 11.26 -8.77
N GLU A 242 11.46 10.06 -8.31
CA GLU A 242 11.52 9.71 -6.88
C GLU A 242 12.95 9.76 -6.35
N GLY A 243 13.10 10.02 -5.05
CA GLY A 243 14.39 10.21 -4.42
C GLY A 243 14.44 9.80 -2.97
N THR A 244 13.65 8.81 -2.55
CA THR A 244 13.53 8.42 -1.13
C THR A 244 14.90 8.11 -0.53
N ARG A 245 15.77 7.48 -1.32
CA ARG A 245 17.10 7.02 -0.91
C ARG A 245 18.23 7.67 -1.71
N ILE A 246 18.01 8.89 -2.23
CA ILE A 246 19.03 9.61 -2.98
C ILE A 246 20.32 9.86 -2.16
N ASN A 247 20.19 9.95 -0.85
CA ASN A 247 21.28 10.12 0.12
C ASN A 247 21.91 8.80 0.60
N GLU A 248 21.43 7.65 0.12
CA GLU A 248 21.96 6.33 0.50
C GLU A 248 22.67 5.63 -0.66
N ASP A 249 23.93 5.25 -0.44
CA ASP A 249 24.71 4.48 -1.42
C ASP A 249 24.48 2.97 -1.34
N ARG A 250 23.76 2.50 -0.31
CA ARG A 250 23.58 1.08 -0.04
C ARG A 250 22.73 0.43 -1.12
N LYS A 251 23.34 -0.45 -1.92
CA LYS A 251 22.64 -1.35 -2.82
C LYS A 251 22.11 -2.55 -2.06
N ASP A 252 20.81 -2.79 -2.17
CA ASP A 252 20.17 -3.94 -1.58
C ASP A 252 19.98 -5.07 -2.62
N SER A 253 19.54 -6.23 -2.16
CA SER A 253 19.20 -7.35 -3.04
C SER A 253 18.17 -8.24 -2.37
N GLU A 254 17.02 -8.42 -3.02
CA GLU A 254 15.99 -9.35 -2.56
C GLU A 254 16.51 -10.81 -2.51
N ALA A 255 17.42 -11.17 -3.42
CA ALA A 255 18.13 -12.45 -3.37
C ALA A 255 19.05 -12.57 -2.15
N GLY A 256 19.70 -11.47 -1.75
CA GLY A 256 20.47 -11.39 -0.51
C GLY A 256 19.60 -11.61 0.73
N VAL A 257 18.43 -10.95 0.78
CA VAL A 257 17.43 -11.15 1.84
C VAL A 257 16.98 -12.61 1.90
N LYS A 258 16.67 -13.23 0.74
CA LYS A 258 16.30 -14.64 0.65
C LYS A 258 17.35 -15.56 1.28
N ASN A 259 18.63 -15.33 0.99
CA ASN A 259 19.71 -16.15 1.53
C ASN A 259 19.85 -16.01 3.05
N ILE A 260 19.78 -14.77 3.58
CA ILE A 260 19.83 -14.52 5.02
C ILE A 260 18.66 -15.23 5.72
N ILE A 261 17.42 -15.07 5.20
CA ILE A 261 16.24 -15.72 5.77
C ILE A 261 16.37 -17.25 5.72
N LYS A 262 16.83 -17.79 4.58
CA LYS A 262 17.04 -19.24 4.41
C LYS A 262 18.03 -19.78 5.44
N ASP A 263 19.15 -19.11 5.65
CA ASP A 263 20.19 -19.54 6.60
C ASP A 263 19.67 -19.48 8.04
N LEU A 264 18.96 -18.40 8.40
CA LEU A 264 18.35 -18.26 9.72
C LEU A 264 17.29 -19.35 9.99
N ILE A 265 16.47 -19.70 9.00
CA ILE A 265 15.50 -20.81 9.11
C ILE A 265 16.25 -22.13 9.35
N SER A 266 17.29 -22.41 8.58
CA SER A 266 18.04 -23.68 8.67
C SER A 266 18.68 -23.92 10.05
N GLN A 267 19.09 -22.84 10.73
CA GLN A 267 19.76 -22.90 12.04
C GLN A 267 18.79 -22.95 13.21
N THR A 268 17.51 -22.65 12.98
CA THR A 268 16.51 -22.52 14.04
C THR A 268 15.85 -23.86 14.33
N LYS A 269 15.78 -24.26 15.61
CA LYS A 269 15.09 -25.51 16.03
C LYS A 269 13.63 -25.31 16.43
N GLY A 270 13.19 -24.06 16.61
CA GLY A 270 11.80 -23.73 16.88
C GLY A 270 11.10 -23.09 15.68
N ILE A 271 10.00 -22.42 15.99
CA ILE A 271 9.22 -21.65 15.01
C ILE A 271 9.96 -20.38 14.59
N VAL A 272 9.85 -20.02 13.31
CA VAL A 272 10.44 -18.79 12.77
C VAL A 272 9.31 -17.82 12.48
N PHE A 273 9.35 -16.63 13.11
CA PHE A 273 8.45 -15.54 12.76
C PHE A 273 9.15 -14.60 11.79
N VAL A 274 8.48 -14.19 10.73
CA VAL A 274 8.98 -13.20 9.78
C VAL A 274 8.03 -12.03 9.69
N GLU A 275 8.52 -10.86 10.03
CA GLU A 275 7.79 -9.59 9.97
C GLU A 275 8.07 -8.90 8.64
N HIS A 276 7.03 -8.67 7.84
CA HIS A 276 7.14 -7.96 6.56
C HIS A 276 5.86 -7.18 6.21
N PRO A 277 5.93 -6.19 5.30
CA PRO A 277 4.72 -5.52 4.81
C PRO A 277 3.83 -6.51 4.06
N LYS A 278 2.55 -6.62 4.48
CA LYS A 278 1.57 -7.54 3.88
C LYS A 278 1.32 -7.30 2.38
N LYS A 279 1.56 -6.08 1.90
CA LYS A 279 1.39 -5.68 0.50
C LYS A 279 2.59 -6.07 -0.37
N ASP A 280 3.73 -6.38 0.25
CA ASP A 280 4.93 -6.86 -0.42
C ASP A 280 4.82 -8.37 -0.67
N ILE A 281 4.13 -8.70 -1.76
CA ILE A 281 3.91 -10.09 -2.17
C ILE A 281 5.20 -10.73 -2.69
N ASP A 282 6.13 -9.93 -3.22
CA ASP A 282 7.46 -10.39 -3.63
C ASP A 282 8.26 -10.83 -2.40
N ARG A 283 8.26 -10.04 -1.30
CA ARG A 283 8.86 -10.45 -0.03
C ARG A 283 8.17 -11.69 0.55
N ALA A 284 6.84 -11.78 0.47
CA ALA A 284 6.12 -12.98 0.88
C ALA A 284 6.57 -14.22 0.07
N LYS A 285 6.80 -14.06 -1.24
CA LYS A 285 7.33 -15.11 -2.11
C LYS A 285 8.77 -15.50 -1.75
N THR A 286 9.61 -14.52 -1.43
CA THR A 286 10.97 -14.75 -0.92
C THR A 286 10.96 -15.60 0.35
N ILE A 287 10.07 -15.28 1.30
CA ILE A 287 9.93 -16.02 2.56
C ILE A 287 9.39 -17.43 2.31
N TYR A 288 8.36 -17.56 1.46
CA TYR A 288 7.81 -18.86 1.04
C TYR A 288 8.89 -19.78 0.47
N ASP A 289 9.70 -19.28 -0.47
CA ASP A 289 10.77 -20.08 -1.07
C ASP A 289 11.84 -20.48 -0.06
N ALA A 290 12.20 -19.57 0.86
CA ALA A 290 13.15 -19.84 1.92
C ALA A 290 12.62 -20.92 2.88
N ALA A 291 11.34 -20.85 3.26
CA ALA A 291 10.66 -21.85 4.08
C ALA A 291 10.62 -23.21 3.39
N LYS A 292 10.15 -23.26 2.14
CA LYS A 292 10.07 -24.48 1.34
C LYS A 292 11.42 -25.15 1.13
N SER A 293 12.49 -24.36 0.94
CA SER A 293 13.85 -24.89 0.80
C SER A 293 14.43 -25.51 2.07
N ASN A 294 13.80 -25.24 3.23
CA ASN A 294 14.11 -25.83 4.52
C ASN A 294 13.03 -26.84 4.97
N GLU A 295 12.17 -27.29 4.04
CA GLU A 295 11.10 -28.25 4.30
C GLU A 295 10.10 -27.79 5.38
N ARG A 296 9.86 -26.47 5.46
CA ARG A 296 8.89 -25.86 6.36
C ARG A 296 7.70 -25.28 5.63
N ASP A 297 6.53 -25.44 6.23
CA ASP A 297 5.28 -24.85 5.79
C ASP A 297 5.29 -23.34 6.05
N PHE A 298 4.87 -22.56 5.03
CA PHE A 298 4.70 -21.12 5.18
C PHE A 298 3.27 -20.80 5.62
N VAL A 299 3.16 -20.13 6.76
CA VAL A 299 1.90 -19.77 7.41
C VAL A 299 1.67 -18.28 7.27
N VAL A 300 0.50 -17.88 6.75
CA VAL A 300 0.12 -16.47 6.55
C VAL A 300 -1.12 -16.11 7.37
N ASP A 301 -1.27 -14.83 7.69
CA ASP A 301 -2.49 -14.32 8.31
C ASP A 301 -3.65 -14.16 7.31
N LEU A 302 -4.85 -13.92 7.84
CA LEU A 302 -6.07 -13.74 7.05
C LEU A 302 -5.99 -12.59 6.03
N LYS A 303 -5.28 -11.50 6.35
CA LYS A 303 -5.22 -10.34 5.43
C LYS A 303 -4.32 -10.63 4.23
N LEU A 304 -3.17 -11.26 4.47
CA LEU A 304 -2.29 -11.69 3.38
C LEU A 304 -2.96 -12.79 2.53
N ALA A 305 -3.63 -13.75 3.17
CA ALA A 305 -4.42 -14.76 2.47
C ALA A 305 -5.51 -14.14 1.58
N TYR A 306 -6.24 -13.15 2.10
CA TYR A 306 -7.27 -12.43 1.34
C TYR A 306 -6.71 -11.73 0.11
N LEU A 307 -5.58 -11.02 0.28
CA LEU A 307 -4.92 -10.31 -0.81
C LEU A 307 -4.41 -11.28 -1.89
N ILE A 308 -3.77 -12.39 -1.51
CA ILE A 308 -3.29 -13.42 -2.44
C ILE A 308 -4.47 -14.03 -3.24
N GLU A 309 -5.56 -14.38 -2.56
CA GLU A 309 -6.77 -14.93 -3.21
C GLU A 309 -7.37 -13.93 -4.21
N LYS A 310 -7.44 -12.63 -3.86
CA LYS A 310 -7.99 -11.58 -4.72
C LYS A 310 -7.10 -11.27 -5.92
N LEU A 311 -5.79 -11.28 -5.76
CA LEU A 311 -4.83 -11.13 -6.85
C LEU A 311 -4.85 -12.35 -7.80
N GLY A 312 -5.19 -13.54 -7.28
CA GLY A 312 -5.31 -14.75 -8.07
C GLY A 312 -4.04 -15.03 -8.88
N LYS A 313 -4.15 -15.08 -10.22
CA LYS A 313 -3.01 -15.35 -11.12
C LYS A 313 -1.96 -14.25 -11.16
N MET A 314 -2.27 -13.06 -10.64
CA MET A 314 -1.35 -11.92 -10.58
C MET A 314 -0.40 -12.03 -9.38
N SER A 315 -0.72 -12.91 -8.42
CA SER A 315 0.15 -13.23 -7.29
C SER A 315 1.19 -14.30 -7.69
N PRO A 316 2.48 -14.16 -7.31
CA PRO A 316 3.48 -15.21 -7.43
C PRO A 316 3.27 -16.39 -6.45
N LEU A 317 2.28 -16.29 -5.56
CA LEU A 317 1.88 -17.32 -4.60
C LEU A 317 0.47 -17.83 -4.91
N ASP A 318 0.26 -19.15 -4.80
CA ASP A 318 -1.07 -19.77 -4.78
C ASP A 318 -1.48 -20.03 -3.33
N ILE A 319 -2.69 -19.59 -2.95
CA ILE A 319 -3.24 -19.77 -1.61
C ILE A 319 -3.26 -21.25 -1.17
N LYS A 320 -3.38 -22.19 -2.11
CA LYS A 320 -3.41 -23.64 -1.82
C LYS A 320 -2.08 -24.18 -1.31
N ASP A 321 -0.98 -23.52 -1.66
CA ASP A 321 0.37 -23.90 -1.24
C ASP A 321 0.74 -23.32 0.14
N LEU A 322 -0.18 -22.57 0.76
CA LEU A 322 0.03 -21.86 2.02
C LEU A 322 -0.81 -22.45 3.14
N LYS A 323 -0.38 -22.27 4.38
CA LYS A 323 -1.21 -22.46 5.57
C LYS A 323 -1.79 -21.12 6.02
N ILE A 324 -3.04 -21.10 6.46
CA ILE A 324 -3.72 -19.86 6.85
C ILE A 324 -3.99 -19.88 8.36
N LEU A 325 -3.32 -19.01 9.09
CA LEU A 325 -3.49 -18.91 10.53
C LEU A 325 -4.83 -18.26 10.87
N ILE A 326 -5.66 -19.01 11.60
CA ILE A 326 -6.97 -18.53 12.07
C ILE A 326 -6.84 -18.03 13.51
N PRO A 327 -6.83 -16.71 13.75
CA PRO A 327 -6.71 -16.16 15.09
C PRO A 327 -8.00 -16.33 15.90
N LYS A 328 -7.89 -16.38 17.23
CA LYS A 328 -9.04 -16.19 18.12
C LYS A 328 -9.47 -14.72 18.05
N LYS A 329 -10.77 -14.47 17.94
CA LYS A 329 -11.35 -13.11 17.89
C LYS A 329 -12.14 -12.83 19.17
N GLY A 330 -13.16 -11.97 19.11
CA GLY A 330 -13.79 -11.36 20.29
C GLY A 330 -14.27 -12.35 21.34
N TRP A 331 -14.92 -13.44 20.93
CA TRP A 331 -15.39 -14.50 21.82
C TRP A 331 -14.45 -15.72 21.86
N GLY A 332 -13.52 -15.82 20.92
CA GLY A 332 -12.56 -16.93 20.85
C GLY A 332 -13.25 -18.27 20.61
N LEU A 333 -14.21 -18.32 19.68
CA LEU A 333 -15.07 -19.49 19.50
C LEU A 333 -14.46 -20.63 18.66
N ILE A 334 -13.36 -20.37 17.95
CA ILE A 334 -12.79 -21.29 16.96
C ILE A 334 -12.25 -22.61 17.55
N ASP A 335 -11.94 -22.63 18.84
CA ASP A 335 -11.46 -23.77 19.61
C ASP A 335 -12.54 -24.34 20.55
N LYS A 336 -13.80 -23.87 20.43
CA LYS A 336 -14.93 -24.30 21.28
C LYS A 336 -15.88 -25.23 20.53
N GLU A 337 -16.52 -26.12 21.27
CA GLU A 337 -17.62 -26.96 20.77
C GLU A 337 -18.89 -26.13 20.59
N VAL A 338 -18.91 -25.28 19.56
CA VAL A 338 -20.07 -24.45 19.20
C VAL A 338 -20.40 -24.62 17.70
N PRO A 339 -21.67 -24.43 17.30
CA PRO A 339 -22.06 -24.52 15.90
C PRO A 339 -21.25 -23.58 14.99
N LYS A 340 -20.85 -24.08 13.80
CA LYS A 340 -20.02 -23.33 12.83
C LYS A 340 -20.54 -21.93 12.51
N ASN A 341 -21.87 -21.78 12.39
CA ASN A 341 -22.51 -20.48 12.13
C ASN A 341 -22.35 -19.48 13.29
N GLN A 342 -22.11 -19.93 14.52
CA GLN A 342 -21.77 -19.05 15.64
C GLN A 342 -20.29 -18.68 15.62
N VAL A 343 -19.40 -19.63 15.27
CA VAL A 343 -17.97 -19.33 15.06
C VAL A 343 -17.80 -18.22 14.02
N LEU A 344 -18.48 -18.32 12.87
CA LEU A 344 -18.39 -17.31 11.80
C LEU A 344 -18.83 -15.90 12.22
N LYS A 345 -19.63 -15.75 13.28
CA LYS A 345 -20.03 -14.42 13.80
C LYS A 345 -18.92 -13.73 14.57
N ASP A 346 -17.89 -14.46 15.00
CA ASP A 346 -16.70 -13.90 15.66
C ASP A 346 -15.76 -13.23 14.64
N TYR A 347 -15.98 -13.48 13.34
CA TYR A 347 -15.17 -13.01 12.23
C TYR A 347 -15.96 -12.05 11.32
N GLU A 348 -15.23 -11.10 10.74
CA GLU A 348 -15.74 -10.16 9.74
C GLU A 348 -16.16 -10.91 8.47
N THR A 349 -17.10 -10.36 7.70
CA THR A 349 -17.65 -11.05 6.52
C THR A 349 -16.57 -11.52 5.53
N TRP A 350 -15.53 -10.72 5.30
CA TRP A 350 -14.43 -11.04 4.39
C TRP A 350 -13.50 -12.16 4.90
N GLU A 351 -13.47 -12.42 6.22
CA GLU A 351 -12.64 -13.47 6.83
C GLU A 351 -13.30 -14.87 6.74
N ARG A 352 -14.64 -14.91 6.63
CA ARG A 352 -15.44 -16.14 6.83
C ARG A 352 -15.11 -17.28 5.89
N ASP A 353 -14.73 -16.96 4.65
CA ASP A 353 -14.43 -17.95 3.61
C ASP A 353 -13.12 -18.71 3.87
N PHE A 354 -12.26 -18.22 4.79
CA PHE A 354 -10.98 -18.82 5.13
C PHE A 354 -11.03 -19.71 6.38
N ILE A 355 -12.03 -19.51 7.25
CA ILE A 355 -12.08 -20.11 8.61
C ILE A 355 -12.11 -21.65 8.58
N PHE A 356 -12.74 -22.24 7.57
CA PHE A 356 -12.90 -23.69 7.45
C PHE A 356 -12.30 -24.24 6.16
N LYS A 357 -11.32 -23.56 5.55
CA LYS A 357 -10.56 -24.12 4.42
C LYS A 357 -9.69 -25.28 4.88
N ASP A 358 -9.39 -26.21 3.97
CA ASP A 358 -8.58 -27.40 4.27
C ASP A 358 -7.14 -27.06 4.68
N ASN A 359 -6.64 -25.88 4.29
CA ASN A 359 -5.32 -25.37 4.65
C ASN A 359 -5.34 -24.35 5.80
N ALA A 360 -6.47 -24.20 6.49
CA ALA A 360 -6.56 -23.39 7.70
C ALA A 360 -5.85 -24.11 8.87
N ILE A 361 -5.10 -23.36 9.67
CA ILE A 361 -4.37 -23.87 10.84
C ILE A 361 -4.70 -23.04 12.08
N LYS A 362 -4.89 -23.73 13.21
CA LYS A 362 -5.12 -23.10 14.52
C LYS A 362 -3.83 -23.08 15.35
N TYR A 363 -3.83 -22.28 16.41
CA TYR A 363 -2.70 -22.19 17.34
C TYR A 363 -2.33 -23.51 18.01
N GLU A 364 -3.31 -24.36 18.30
CA GLU A 364 -3.07 -25.65 18.93
C GLU A 364 -2.24 -26.58 18.03
N GLU A 365 -2.47 -26.50 16.72
CA GLU A 365 -1.74 -27.27 15.71
C GLU A 365 -0.32 -26.73 15.54
N LEU A 366 -0.15 -25.40 15.45
CA LEU A 366 1.17 -24.75 15.43
C LEU A 366 2.02 -25.14 16.65
N LYS A 367 1.42 -25.15 17.84
CA LYS A 367 2.10 -25.47 19.09
C LYS A 367 2.58 -26.92 19.16
N GLY A 368 1.89 -27.84 18.46
CA GLY A 368 2.27 -29.25 18.38
C GLY A 368 3.57 -29.46 17.60
N ASN A 369 3.79 -28.69 16.54
CA ASN A 369 4.89 -28.89 15.58
C ASN A 369 5.63 -27.58 15.27
N LEU A 370 6.15 -26.89 16.28
CA LEU A 370 6.74 -25.56 16.12
C LEU A 370 7.90 -25.51 15.10
N GLU A 371 8.64 -26.61 14.92
CA GLU A 371 9.79 -26.68 14.01
C GLU A 371 9.43 -26.77 12.53
N ASP A 372 8.17 -27.09 12.20
CA ASP A 372 7.72 -27.30 10.83
C ASP A 372 7.29 -25.99 10.15
N TYR A 373 7.23 -24.87 10.89
CA TYR A 373 6.55 -23.65 10.41
C TYR A 373 7.45 -22.43 10.35
N VAL A 374 7.23 -21.65 9.29
CA VAL A 374 7.64 -20.25 9.17
C VAL A 374 6.36 -19.41 9.09
N VAL A 375 6.20 -18.47 10.02
CA VAL A 375 4.97 -17.69 10.17
C VAL A 375 5.21 -16.24 9.74
N SER A 376 4.54 -15.81 8.68
CA SER A 376 4.36 -14.39 8.36
C SER A 376 3.50 -13.74 9.44
N THR A 377 4.02 -12.70 10.07
CA THR A 377 3.29 -11.96 11.12
C THR A 377 3.70 -10.49 11.12
N SER A 378 3.12 -9.69 12.01
CA SER A 378 3.53 -8.31 12.25
C SER A 378 3.45 -7.98 13.73
N PHE A 379 4.02 -6.85 14.12
CA PHE A 379 3.88 -6.32 15.48
C PHE A 379 2.41 -6.26 15.96
N TRP A 380 1.47 -5.94 15.07
CA TRP A 380 0.05 -5.85 15.39
C TRP A 380 -0.62 -7.19 15.75
N GLU A 381 0.02 -8.31 15.40
CA GLU A 381 -0.42 -9.67 15.75
C GLU A 381 0.50 -10.32 16.80
N ILE A 382 1.41 -9.56 17.43
CA ILE A 382 2.37 -10.12 18.40
C ILE A 382 1.69 -10.70 19.65
N ASN A 383 0.47 -10.26 19.96
CA ASN A 383 -0.31 -10.81 21.06
C ASN A 383 -0.66 -12.30 20.86
N GLN A 384 -0.64 -12.81 19.62
CA GLN A 384 -0.90 -14.22 19.33
C GLN A 384 0.20 -15.14 19.90
N LEU A 385 1.37 -14.61 20.28
CA LEU A 385 2.42 -15.37 20.95
C LEU A 385 1.96 -15.98 22.29
N ILE A 386 0.94 -15.41 22.94
CA ILE A 386 0.34 -15.95 24.17
C ILE A 386 -0.29 -17.32 23.95
N ASP A 387 -0.94 -17.52 22.81
CA ASP A 387 -1.55 -18.79 22.44
C ASP A 387 -0.49 -19.77 21.91
N ILE A 388 0.44 -19.29 21.07
CA ILE A 388 1.49 -20.12 20.44
C ILE A 388 2.48 -20.65 21.49
N LYS A 389 2.87 -19.81 22.46
CA LYS A 389 3.91 -20.10 23.49
C LYS A 389 5.19 -20.67 22.87
N PRO A 390 5.84 -19.91 21.97
CA PRO A 390 6.99 -20.40 21.23
C PRO A 390 8.16 -20.77 22.15
N LYS A 391 8.97 -21.74 21.70
CA LYS A 391 10.23 -22.14 22.32
C LYS A 391 11.31 -22.21 21.26
N ASN A 392 12.52 -21.76 21.59
CA ASN A 392 13.66 -21.71 20.65
C ASN A 392 13.32 -20.99 19.33
N ALA A 393 12.47 -19.98 19.40
CA ALA A 393 12.00 -19.24 18.25
C ALA A 393 12.89 -18.04 17.95
N ILE A 394 12.84 -17.61 16.70
CA ILE A 394 13.48 -16.37 16.24
C ILE A 394 12.44 -15.46 15.60
N TRP A 395 12.74 -14.17 15.59
CA TRP A 395 11.98 -13.15 14.88
C TRP A 395 12.88 -12.53 13.81
N ILE A 396 12.45 -12.53 12.56
CA ILE A 396 13.17 -11.91 11.46
C ILE A 396 12.41 -10.66 11.05
N LYS A 397 13.00 -9.50 11.33
CA LYS A 397 12.49 -8.20 10.89
C LYS A 397 12.89 -7.96 9.43
N SER A 398 11.89 -7.83 8.56
CA SER A 398 12.04 -7.68 7.11
C SER A 398 11.33 -6.43 6.57
N ASN A 399 11.04 -5.47 7.44
CA ASN A 399 10.55 -4.12 7.11
C ASN A 399 11.64 -3.06 7.36
N CYS A 400 11.34 -1.82 6.99
CA CYS A 400 12.25 -0.69 7.19
C CYS A 400 12.45 -0.38 8.68
N GLU A 401 13.55 0.34 8.97
CA GLU A 401 13.77 0.87 10.32
C GLU A 401 12.75 1.96 10.66
N PRO A 402 12.44 2.16 11.96
CA PRO A 402 11.50 3.20 12.37
C PRO A 402 12.02 4.57 11.94
N PHE A 403 11.13 5.36 11.32
CA PHE A 403 11.40 6.72 10.86
C PHE A 403 10.49 7.75 11.53
N SER A 404 9.73 7.34 12.55
CA SER A 404 8.89 8.22 13.37
C SER A 404 8.96 7.81 14.85
N GLU A 405 8.68 8.76 15.73
CA GLU A 405 8.67 8.53 17.18
C GLU A 405 7.68 7.42 17.59
N ASP A 406 6.51 7.37 16.95
CA ASP A 406 5.51 6.33 17.18
C ASP A 406 6.05 4.94 16.83
N MET A 407 6.74 4.81 15.69
CA MET A 407 7.36 3.54 15.29
C MET A 407 8.48 3.13 16.24
N GLU A 408 9.27 4.08 16.76
CA GLU A 408 10.27 3.77 17.78
C GLU A 408 9.65 3.26 19.09
N LEU A 409 8.49 3.80 19.49
CA LEU A 409 7.74 3.32 20.65
C LEU A 409 7.19 1.91 20.42
N ASP A 410 6.71 1.62 19.22
CA ASP A 410 6.26 0.28 18.84
C ASP A 410 7.40 -0.74 18.85
N GLU A 411 8.58 -0.38 18.35
CA GLU A 411 9.78 -1.24 18.43
C GLU A 411 10.18 -1.52 19.89
N LYS A 412 10.08 -0.52 20.78
CA LYS A 412 10.31 -0.72 22.23
C LYS A 412 9.29 -1.70 22.84
N ARG A 413 8.00 -1.57 22.49
CA ARG A 413 6.96 -2.51 22.94
C ARG A 413 7.21 -3.91 22.39
N LYS A 414 7.57 -4.03 21.11
CA LYS A 414 7.91 -5.30 20.46
C LYS A 414 9.06 -6.00 21.18
N LYS A 415 10.12 -5.27 21.51
CA LYS A 415 11.27 -5.81 22.24
C LYS A 415 10.87 -6.43 23.58
N HIS A 416 9.97 -5.80 24.34
CA HIS A 416 9.46 -6.39 25.59
C HIS A 416 8.72 -7.71 25.38
N TRP A 417 7.93 -7.83 24.31
CA TRP A 417 7.28 -9.09 23.93
C TRP A 417 8.30 -10.18 23.59
N LEU A 418 9.30 -9.85 22.76
CA LEU A 418 10.33 -10.81 22.35
C LEU A 418 11.17 -11.28 23.55
N GLU A 419 11.57 -10.36 24.44
CA GLU A 419 12.29 -10.67 25.68
C GLU A 419 11.47 -11.60 26.60
N HIS A 420 10.17 -11.33 26.76
CA HIS A 420 9.30 -12.16 27.59
C HIS A 420 9.24 -13.63 27.13
N PHE A 421 9.24 -13.86 25.82
CA PHE A 421 9.22 -15.20 25.23
C PHE A 421 10.62 -15.76 24.91
N GLY A 422 11.69 -15.02 25.22
CA GLY A 422 13.06 -15.43 24.91
C GLY A 422 13.34 -15.57 23.41
N ILE A 423 12.65 -14.78 22.58
CA ILE A 423 12.78 -14.78 21.12
C ILE A 423 13.91 -13.83 20.72
N LYS A 424 14.86 -14.33 19.93
CA LYS A 424 15.95 -13.50 19.39
C LYS A 424 15.54 -12.87 18.07
N GLU A 425 15.74 -11.56 17.95
CA GLU A 425 15.51 -10.81 16.72
C GLU A 425 16.74 -10.79 15.81
N TYR A 426 16.49 -10.87 14.51
CA TYR A 426 17.45 -10.68 13.41
C TYR A 426 16.85 -9.74 12.37
N SER A 427 17.68 -9.08 11.57
CA SER A 427 17.23 -8.21 10.48
C SER A 427 17.62 -8.78 9.12
N ALA A 428 16.67 -8.79 8.20
CA ALA A 428 16.86 -9.18 6.80
C ALA A 428 15.93 -8.33 5.93
N HIS A 429 16.40 -7.16 5.52
CA HIS A 429 15.60 -6.19 4.78
C HIS A 429 16.35 -5.66 3.54
N ALA A 430 15.57 -5.44 2.48
CA ALA A 430 15.92 -4.69 1.29
C ALA A 430 14.82 -3.66 1.05
N SER A 431 15.21 -2.43 0.70
CA SER A 431 14.28 -1.34 0.49
C SER A 431 13.38 -1.53 -0.74
N GLY A 432 12.22 -0.87 -0.71
CA GLY A 432 11.33 -0.70 -1.88
C GLY A 432 11.87 0.31 -2.91
N HIS A 433 12.84 1.16 -2.54
CA HIS A 433 13.28 2.29 -3.36
C HIS A 433 14.71 2.13 -3.86
N ALA A 434 14.98 2.65 -5.06
CA ALA A 434 16.30 2.71 -5.68
C ALA A 434 17.31 3.50 -4.83
N SER A 435 18.56 3.02 -4.79
CA SER A 435 19.66 3.73 -4.11
C SER A 435 20.10 4.97 -4.87
N GLY A 436 20.77 5.91 -4.20
CA GLY A 436 21.30 7.13 -4.83
C GLY A 436 22.13 6.89 -6.09
N PRO A 437 23.05 5.91 -6.12
CA PRO A 437 23.78 5.54 -7.33
C PRO A 437 22.90 5.03 -8.47
N GLU A 438 21.83 4.28 -8.17
CA GLU A 438 20.89 3.78 -9.17
C GLU A 438 20.02 4.90 -9.73
N ILE A 439 19.54 5.82 -8.89
CA ILE A 439 18.78 7.00 -9.32
C ILE A 439 19.64 7.88 -10.25
N LYS A 440 20.90 8.12 -9.88
CA LYS A 440 21.84 8.91 -10.69
C LYS A 440 22.15 8.26 -12.04
N GLU A 441 22.33 6.93 -12.07
CA GLU A 441 22.54 6.23 -13.33
C GLU A 441 21.27 6.23 -14.20
N MET A 442 20.09 6.03 -13.61
CA MET A 442 18.80 6.17 -14.30
C MET A 442 18.65 7.54 -14.97
N ILE A 443 18.88 8.63 -14.24
CA ILE A 443 18.83 10.00 -14.80
C ILE A 443 19.82 10.16 -15.95
N LYS A 444 21.04 9.64 -15.79
CA LYS A 444 22.11 9.70 -16.79
C LYS A 444 21.80 8.89 -18.06
N GLU A 445 21.07 7.79 -17.95
CA GLU A 445 20.63 6.99 -19.09
C GLU A 445 19.45 7.61 -19.83
N ILE A 446 18.45 8.13 -19.10
CA ILE A 446 17.26 8.78 -19.66
C ILE A 446 17.62 10.11 -20.35
N LYS A 447 18.58 10.87 -19.78
CA LYS A 447 19.01 12.20 -20.28
C LYS A 447 17.87 13.21 -20.48
N PRO A 448 17.01 13.43 -19.47
CA PRO A 448 16.00 14.47 -19.54
C PRO A 448 16.65 15.85 -19.62
N LYS A 449 15.94 16.84 -20.18
CA LYS A 449 16.42 18.24 -20.17
C LYS A 449 16.34 18.86 -18.79
N GLU A 450 15.29 18.55 -18.04
CA GLU A 450 15.10 18.97 -16.65
C GLU A 450 14.69 17.78 -15.76
N VAL A 451 15.27 17.70 -14.56
CA VAL A 451 14.85 16.75 -13.52
C VAL A 451 14.19 17.55 -12.40
N ILE A 452 12.98 17.14 -12.02
CA ILE A 452 12.29 17.67 -10.84
C ILE A 452 12.27 16.56 -9.78
N PRO A 453 13.09 16.69 -8.72
CA PRO A 453 13.08 15.75 -7.62
C PRO A 453 11.75 15.82 -6.86
N ILE A 454 11.18 14.66 -6.59
CA ILE A 454 9.98 14.48 -5.79
C ILE A 454 10.18 13.30 -4.86
N HIS A 455 9.28 13.15 -3.88
CA HIS A 455 9.32 12.04 -2.93
C HIS A 455 10.70 11.91 -2.26
N THR A 456 11.27 13.04 -1.87
CA THR A 456 12.61 13.14 -1.29
C THR A 456 12.72 14.33 -0.37
N GLU A 457 13.51 14.18 0.69
CA GLU A 457 13.92 15.27 1.58
C GLU A 457 15.24 15.93 1.13
N HIS A 458 15.90 15.37 0.10
CA HIS A 458 17.23 15.75 -0.36
C HIS A 458 17.27 16.12 -1.86
N PRO A 459 16.43 17.07 -2.34
CA PRO A 459 16.41 17.46 -3.75
C PRO A 459 17.75 18.01 -4.24
N GLU A 460 18.58 18.57 -3.35
CA GLU A 460 19.91 19.09 -3.65
C GLU A 460 20.90 18.02 -4.15
N MET A 461 20.60 16.73 -3.93
CA MET A 461 21.47 15.62 -4.32
C MET A 461 21.24 15.12 -5.75
N PHE A 462 20.29 15.70 -6.47
CA PHE A 462 19.97 15.41 -7.88
C PHE A 462 20.79 16.23 -8.89
N VAL A 463 21.67 17.12 -8.40
CA VAL A 463 22.52 18.02 -9.21
C VAL A 463 23.66 17.30 -9.90
#